data_AF-A0A833E905-F1
#
_entry.id   AF-A0A833E905-F1
#
_cell.length_a   1.000
_cell.length_b   1.000
_cell.length_c   1.000
_cell.angle_alpha   90.00
_cell.angle_beta   90.00
_cell.angle_gamma   90.00
#
_symmetry.space_group_name_H-M   'P 1'
#
loop_
_entity.id
_entity.type
_entity.pdbx_description
1 polymer ?
#
loop_
_entity_poly.entity_id
_entity_poly.type
_entity_poly.pdbx_seq_one_letter_code
_entity_poly.pdbx_strand_id
1 'polypeptide(L)'
;MARRTRTVGIAGRFGPRYGSTLRKRWRDVMERRYADHVCPFCGVKGHVKRISVGLWTCTKCSSTWAGGAYVPRTGLNKNFPKVVIRED
;
A
#
# COMPACT_ATOMS: atom_id res chain seq x y z
N MET A 1 -23.54 1.27 -5.70
CA MET A 1 -23.64 0.62 -4.36
C MET A 1 -23.63 1.68 -3.28
N ALA A 2 -24.51 1.59 -2.29
CA ALA A 2 -24.58 2.56 -1.18
C ALA A 2 -23.42 2.40 -0.19
N ARG A 3 -23.02 3.49 0.47
CA ARG A 3 -21.97 3.50 1.49
C ARG A 3 -22.42 2.73 2.72
N ARG A 4 -21.76 1.59 3.00
CA ARG A 4 -22.13 0.67 4.11
C ARG A 4 -21.76 1.18 5.51
N THR A 5 -20.74 2.04 5.64
CA THR A 5 -20.25 2.49 6.97
C THR A 5 -20.00 3.99 7.02
N ARG A 6 -20.40 4.65 8.11
CA ARG A 6 -20.18 6.09 8.33
C ARG A 6 -18.71 6.48 8.63
N THR A 7 -17.99 5.68 9.42
CA THR A 7 -16.64 6.07 9.91
C THR A 7 -15.61 4.93 9.94
N VAL A 8 -16.05 3.69 10.13
CA VAL A 8 -15.13 2.58 10.44
C VAL A 8 -14.37 2.04 9.22
N GLY A 9 -14.96 2.10 8.01
CA GLY A 9 -14.29 1.67 6.78
C GLY A 9 -13.79 0.22 6.86
N ILE A 10 -12.54 -0.01 6.42
CA ILE A 10 -11.91 -1.35 6.42
C ILE A 10 -11.80 -1.98 7.82
N ALA A 11 -11.75 -1.17 8.88
CA ALA A 11 -11.70 -1.67 10.26
C ALA A 11 -13.05 -2.21 10.77
N GLY A 12 -14.13 -2.11 9.97
CA GLY A 12 -15.43 -2.70 10.27
C GLY A 12 -15.37 -4.21 10.50
N ARG A 13 -14.38 -4.92 9.93
CA ARG A 13 -14.17 -6.37 10.12
C ARG A 13 -13.94 -6.78 11.58
N PHE A 14 -13.54 -5.85 12.45
CA PHE A 14 -13.30 -6.13 13.86
C PHE A 14 -14.56 -6.02 14.73
N GLY A 15 -15.67 -5.49 14.19
CA GLY A 15 -16.89 -5.26 14.95
C GLY A 15 -16.63 -4.37 16.19
N PRO A 16 -17.20 -4.68 17.36
CA PRO A 16 -17.06 -3.86 18.57
C PRO A 16 -15.72 -4.04 19.32
N ARG A 17 -14.85 -4.98 18.89
CA ARG A 17 -13.65 -5.37 19.64
C ARG A 17 -12.49 -4.35 19.51
N TYR A 18 -11.54 -4.45 20.44
CA TYR A 18 -10.23 -3.75 20.46
C TYR A 18 -10.26 -2.21 20.68
N GLY A 19 -11.43 -1.62 20.91
CA GLY A 19 -11.56 -0.18 21.15
C GLY A 19 -11.44 0.70 19.89
N SER A 20 -11.71 1.99 20.04
CA SER A 20 -11.81 2.92 18.90
C SER A 20 -10.43 3.39 18.40
N THR A 21 -9.50 3.70 19.30
CA THR A 21 -8.18 4.24 18.98
C THR A 21 -7.33 3.26 18.18
N LEU A 22 -7.29 1.99 18.60
CA LEU A 22 -6.53 0.95 17.90
C LEU A 22 -7.10 0.70 16.50
N ARG A 23 -8.42 0.65 16.35
CA ARG A 23 -9.08 0.49 15.05
C ARG A 23 -8.81 1.65 14.10
N LYS A 24 -8.78 2.89 14.59
CA LYS A 24 -8.42 4.08 13.80
C LYS A 24 -6.99 3.97 13.29
N ARG A 25 -6.01 3.70 14.17
CA ARG A 25 -4.60 3.53 13.78
C ARG A 25 -4.40 2.42 12.75
N TRP A 26 -5.05 1.28 12.97
CA TRP A 26 -4.97 0.15 12.04
C TRP A 26 -5.57 0.47 10.68
N ARG A 27 -6.73 1.14 10.66
CA ARG A 27 -7.39 1.58 9.42
C ARG A 27 -6.45 2.45 8.59
N ASP A 28 -5.83 3.45 9.22
CA ASP A 28 -4.98 4.41 8.52
C ASP A 28 -3.74 3.73 7.89
N VAL A 29 -3.21 2.68 8.52
CA VAL A 29 -2.12 1.86 7.95
C VAL A 29 -2.60 0.98 6.80
N MET A 30 -3.75 0.33 6.96
CA MET A 30 -4.26 -0.61 5.96
C MET A 30 -4.83 0.07 4.73
N GLU A 31 -5.44 1.25 4.86
CA GLU A 31 -5.87 2.06 3.72
C GLU A 31 -4.67 2.42 2.83
N ARG A 32 -3.54 2.81 3.42
CA ARG A 32 -2.30 3.06 2.66
C ARG A 32 -1.75 1.78 2.02
N ARG A 33 -1.91 0.63 2.66
CA ARG A 33 -1.46 -0.66 2.11
C ARG A 33 -2.26 -1.07 0.87
N TYR A 34 -3.58 -0.96 0.93
CA TYR A 34 -4.48 -1.35 -0.15
C TYR A 34 -4.69 -0.26 -1.20
N ALA A 35 -4.21 0.95 -0.98
CA ALA A 35 -4.24 2.02 -1.97
C ALA A 35 -3.43 1.65 -3.22
N ASP A 36 -3.86 2.19 -4.36
CA ASP A 36 -3.12 2.03 -5.61
C ASP A 36 -1.79 2.76 -5.58
N HIS A 37 -0.70 1.99 -5.75
CA HIS A 37 0.65 2.51 -5.78
C HIS A 37 1.18 2.66 -7.20
N VAL A 38 2.13 3.59 -7.37
CA VAL A 38 2.85 3.82 -8.62
C VAL A 38 4.08 2.93 -8.66
N CYS A 39 4.21 2.14 -9.73
CA CYS A 39 5.38 1.29 -9.95
C CYS A 39 6.64 2.16 -10.15
N PRO A 40 7.75 1.88 -9.44
CA PRO A 40 9.00 2.63 -9.63
C PRO A 40 9.67 2.35 -10.98
N PHE A 41 9.34 1.27 -11.68
CA PHE A 41 9.99 0.93 -12.94
C PHE A 41 9.18 1.40 -14.15
N CYS A 42 7.91 1.01 -14.26
CA CYS A 42 7.08 1.35 -15.42
C CYS A 42 6.23 2.61 -15.24
N GLY A 43 6.25 3.25 -14.06
CA GLY A 43 5.51 4.49 -13.78
C GLY A 43 3.98 4.35 -13.71
N VAL A 44 3.41 3.16 -13.95
CA VAL A 44 1.95 2.97 -13.95
C VAL A 44 1.42 2.76 -12.54
N LYS A 45 0.29 3.39 -12.25
CA LYS A 45 -0.45 3.27 -10.99
C LYS A 45 -1.41 2.07 -11.01
N GLY A 46 -1.60 1.41 -9.87
CA GLY A 46 -2.65 0.39 -9.67
C GLY A 46 -2.28 -1.04 -10.05
N HIS A 47 -1.11 -1.25 -10.68
CA HIS A 47 -0.61 -2.61 -10.98
C HIS A 47 0.37 -3.15 -9.93
N VAL A 48 0.57 -2.44 -8.83
CA VAL A 48 1.51 -2.82 -7.78
C VAL A 48 0.77 -3.65 -6.73
N LYS A 49 1.23 -4.89 -6.51
CA LYS A 49 0.70 -5.82 -5.52
C LYS A 49 1.78 -6.20 -4.50
N ARG A 50 1.36 -6.48 -3.28
CA ARG A 50 2.24 -6.95 -2.20
C ARG A 50 2.27 -8.48 -2.19
N ILE A 51 3.45 -9.07 -2.30
CA ILE A 51 3.63 -10.53 -2.18
C ILE A 51 3.79 -10.88 -0.70
N SER A 52 4.77 -10.26 -0.04
CA SER A 52 5.09 -10.49 1.38
C SER A 52 5.38 -9.18 2.11
N VAL A 53 5.74 -9.25 3.38
CA VAL A 53 6.21 -8.08 4.13
C VAL A 53 7.47 -7.55 3.45
N GLY A 54 7.44 -6.29 2.99
CA GLY A 54 8.57 -5.65 2.33
C GLY A 54 8.82 -6.10 0.89
N LEU A 55 8.07 -7.07 0.35
CA LEU A 55 8.23 -7.53 -1.03
C LEU A 55 7.03 -7.15 -1.90
N TRP A 56 7.29 -6.41 -2.96
CA TRP A 56 6.29 -5.87 -3.88
C TRP A 56 6.55 -6.32 -5.30
N THR A 57 5.48 -6.47 -6.08
CA THR A 57 5.55 -6.84 -7.50
C THR A 57 4.64 -5.96 -8.33
N CYS A 58 5.05 -5.65 -9.56
CA CYS A 58 4.20 -5.01 -10.54
C CYS A 58 3.66 -6.05 -11.52
N THR A 59 2.34 -6.18 -11.65
CA THR A 59 1.74 -7.11 -12.61
C THR A 59 1.91 -6.67 -14.07
N LYS A 60 2.24 -5.39 -14.32
CA LYS A 60 2.42 -4.87 -15.68
C LYS A 60 3.81 -5.20 -16.25
N CYS A 61 4.86 -4.93 -15.49
CA CYS A 61 6.25 -5.11 -15.94
C CYS A 61 6.98 -6.25 -15.23
N SER A 62 6.25 -7.11 -14.51
CA SER A 62 6.72 -8.29 -13.75
C SER A 62 7.89 -8.07 -12.78
N SER A 63 8.30 -6.81 -12.56
CA SER A 63 9.37 -6.47 -11.64
C SER A 63 8.97 -6.74 -10.18
N THR A 64 9.89 -7.32 -9.43
CA THR A 64 9.80 -7.51 -7.98
C THR A 64 10.87 -6.66 -7.29
N TRP A 65 10.52 -5.99 -6.20
CA TRP A 65 11.46 -5.15 -5.47
C TRP A 65 11.20 -5.15 -3.97
N ALA A 66 12.23 -4.78 -3.21
CA ALA A 66 12.15 -4.53 -1.79
C ALA A 66 11.59 -3.12 -1.53
N GLY A 67 10.63 -3.03 -0.61
CA GLY A 67 9.97 -1.80 -0.20
C GLY A 67 9.59 -1.84 1.27
N GLY A 68 8.71 -0.94 1.70
CA GLY A 68 8.22 -0.95 3.07
C GLY A 68 7.24 -2.08 3.38
N ALA A 69 7.01 -2.32 4.67
CA ALA A 69 6.08 -3.35 5.14
C ALA A 69 4.63 -3.14 4.67
N TYR A 70 4.18 -1.87 4.68
CA TYR A 70 2.81 -1.46 4.34
C TYR A 70 2.72 -0.53 3.13
N VAL A 71 3.81 0.15 2.74
CA VAL A 71 3.84 1.07 1.60
C VAL A 71 5.10 0.77 0.79
N PRO A 72 5.04 0.70 -0.55
CA PRO A 72 6.19 0.31 -1.37
C PRO A 72 7.35 1.31 -1.30
N ARG A 73 7.08 2.60 -1.07
CA ARG A 73 8.12 3.61 -0.76
C ARG A 73 7.97 4.15 0.66
N THR A 74 9.06 4.08 1.42
CA THR A 74 9.19 4.57 2.80
C THR A 74 10.17 5.74 2.86
N GLY A 75 10.07 6.57 3.91
CA GLY A 75 10.97 7.69 4.26
C GLY A 75 12.04 8.06 3.22
N LEU A 76 13.23 7.47 3.35
CA LEU A 76 14.39 7.71 2.48
C LEU A 76 14.08 7.54 0.98
N ASN A 77 13.32 6.51 0.60
CA ASN A 77 12.90 6.25 -0.78
C ASN A 77 11.97 7.31 -1.38
N LYS A 78 11.46 8.25 -0.59
CA LYS A 78 10.72 9.41 -1.13
C LYS A 78 11.64 10.45 -1.76
N ASN A 79 12.90 10.50 -1.33
CA ASN A 79 13.88 11.49 -1.81
C ASN A 79 14.53 11.03 -3.12
N PHE A 80 14.49 9.73 -3.41
CA PHE A 80 14.96 9.17 -4.67
C PHE A 80 13.96 9.41 -5.80
N PRO A 81 14.43 9.43 -7.07
CA PRO A 81 13.58 9.65 -8.22
C PRO A 81 12.40 8.66 -8.26
N LYS A 82 11.25 9.16 -8.75
CA LYS A 82 10.02 8.36 -8.83
C LYS A 82 10.18 7.17 -9.77
N VAL A 83 10.96 7.31 -10.82
CA VAL A 83 11.24 6.24 -11.77
C VAL A 83 12.70 5.80 -11.60
N VAL A 84 12.91 4.51 -11.37
CA VAL A 84 14.22 3.88 -11.34
C VAL A 84 14.51 3.41 -12.76
N ILE A 85 15.50 4.02 -13.39
CA ILE A 85 16.03 3.59 -14.69
C ILE A 85 16.96 2.42 -14.39
N ARG A 86 16.74 1.28 -15.05
CA ARG A 86 17.67 0.16 -14.98
C ARG A 86 18.77 0.44 -16.01
N GLU A 87 20.01 0.51 -15.56
CA GLU A 87 21.16 0.40 -16.46
C GLU A 87 21.27 -1.09 -16.80
N ASP A 88 21.31 -1.40 -18.10
CA ASP A 88 21.52 -2.76 -18.61
C ASP A 88 22.98 -3.19 -18.41
#